data_AF-A0A9Q1CDI7-F1
#
_entry.id   AF-A0A9Q1CDI7-F1
#
_cell.length_a   1.000
_cell.length_b   1.000
_cell.length_c   1.000
_cell.angle_alpha   90.00
_cell.angle_beta   90.00
_cell.angle_gamma   90.00
#
_symmetry.space_group_name_H-M   'P 1'
#
loop_
_entity.id
_entity.type
_entity.pdbx_description
1 polymer ?
#
loop_
_entity_poly.entity_id
_entity_poly.type
_entity_poly.pdbx_seq_one_letter_code
_entity_poly.pdbx_strand_id
1 'polypeptide(L)'
;MLSITTLKSSQGKPYQTTLKCVIATRSDPINYQKDGTKKSMMYVGLCDHSGHIKAILYDLAKLDKITNLTTVIIKNFILRLDHTLALTTQTKIFKTAPLELPDHIITEATNSVHPPTPPPQPIKTVKTSPIKTTTSVKGSVKQVHLPHFLLPRIIGFDENRNLSICDSMSMCVSMYVCGCFHKYGGQHVA
;
A
#
# COMPACT_ATOMS: atom_id res chain seq x y z
N MET A 1 -21.62 1.31 -18.61
CA MET A 1 -20.49 0.96 -17.70
C MET A 1 -20.38 2.04 -16.65
N LEU A 2 -20.01 1.70 -15.42
CA LEU A 2 -19.84 2.69 -14.35
C LEU A 2 -18.45 3.32 -14.44
N SER A 3 -18.34 4.63 -14.27
CA SER A 3 -17.05 5.34 -14.16
C SER A 3 -16.59 5.41 -12.70
N ILE A 4 -15.29 5.47 -12.46
CA ILE A 4 -14.73 5.57 -11.11
C ILE A 4 -15.22 6.83 -10.38
N THR A 5 -15.33 7.97 -11.06
CA THR A 5 -15.81 9.21 -10.43
C THR A 5 -17.26 9.09 -9.97
N THR A 6 -18.14 8.51 -10.79
CA THR A 6 -19.53 8.20 -10.39
C THR A 6 -19.59 7.21 -9.24
N LEU A 7 -18.63 6.29 -9.18
CA LEU A 7 -18.50 5.29 -8.12
C LEU A 7 -18.17 5.95 -6.78
N LYS A 8 -17.21 6.90 -6.77
CA LYS A 8 -16.83 7.66 -5.57
C LYS A 8 -17.95 8.56 -5.05
N SER A 9 -18.79 9.12 -5.93
CA SER A 9 -19.94 9.95 -5.51
C SER A 9 -21.10 9.15 -4.92
N SER A 10 -21.05 7.81 -4.96
CA SER A 10 -22.16 6.96 -4.53
C SER A 10 -22.00 6.53 -3.07
N GLN A 11 -23.12 6.35 -2.36
CA GLN A 11 -23.10 5.83 -1.00
C GLN A 11 -22.87 4.31 -1.00
N GLY A 12 -21.92 3.85 -0.18
CA GLY A 12 -21.41 2.48 -0.15
C GLY A 12 -22.50 1.41 -0.19
N LYS A 13 -22.56 0.67 -1.30
CA LYS A 13 -23.47 -0.45 -1.54
C LYS A 13 -22.71 -1.61 -2.20
N PRO A 14 -23.15 -2.87 -2.03
CA PRO A 14 -22.71 -3.96 -2.89
C PRO A 14 -23.18 -3.68 -4.33
N TYR A 15 -22.26 -3.54 -5.28
CA TYR A 15 -22.62 -3.24 -6.67
C TYR A 15 -22.65 -4.52 -7.51
N GLN A 16 -23.77 -4.71 -8.20
CA GLN A 16 -23.92 -5.68 -9.28
C GLN A 16 -23.43 -5.12 -10.64
N THR A 17 -23.16 -3.81 -10.70
CA THR A 17 -22.73 -3.13 -11.91
C THR A 17 -21.28 -3.44 -12.26
N THR A 18 -20.99 -3.29 -13.55
CA THR A 18 -19.70 -3.63 -14.15
C THR A 18 -18.79 -2.41 -14.23
N LEU A 19 -17.56 -2.55 -13.73
CA LEU A 19 -16.49 -1.55 -13.82
C LEU A 19 -15.46 -2.04 -14.85
N LYS A 20 -15.14 -1.21 -15.84
CA LYS A 20 -14.01 -1.44 -16.75
C LYS A 20 -12.89 -0.49 -16.35
N CYS A 21 -11.71 -1.02 -16.04
CA CYS A 21 -10.58 -0.23 -15.54
C CYS A 21 -9.24 -0.87 -15.92
N VAL A 22 -8.16 -0.10 -15.81
CA VAL A 22 -6.77 -0.55 -15.88
C VAL A 22 -6.25 -0.76 -14.47
N ILE A 23 -5.50 -1.84 -14.29
CA ILE A 23 -4.75 -2.12 -13.06
C ILE A 23 -3.43 -1.36 -13.13
N ALA A 24 -3.30 -0.26 -12.41
CA ALA A 24 -2.07 0.54 -12.43
C ALA A 24 -0.93 -0.17 -11.69
N THR A 25 -1.19 -0.62 -10.47
CA THR A 25 -0.20 -1.32 -9.63
C THR A 25 -0.86 -2.24 -8.61
N ARG A 26 -0.05 -3.08 -7.97
CA ARG A 26 -0.47 -3.97 -6.88
C ARG A 26 0.60 -4.00 -5.80
N SER A 27 0.19 -4.10 -4.53
CA SER A 27 1.12 -4.29 -3.41
C SER A 27 1.48 -5.75 -3.21
N ASP A 28 2.48 -6.01 -2.37
CA ASP A 28 2.72 -7.34 -1.83
C ASP A 28 1.55 -7.81 -0.94
N PRO A 29 1.31 -9.12 -0.83
CA PRO A 29 0.32 -9.67 0.08
C PRO A 29 0.65 -9.36 1.54
N ILE A 30 -0.34 -8.83 2.26
CA ILE A 30 -0.30 -8.52 3.68
C ILE A 30 -1.06 -9.62 4.41
N ASN A 31 -0.33 -10.39 5.23
CA ASN A 31 -0.91 -11.43 6.07
C ASN A 31 -1.37 -10.83 7.40
N TYR A 32 -2.59 -11.12 7.83
CA TYR A 32 -3.17 -10.66 9.08
C TYR A 32 -4.01 -11.75 9.73
N GLN A 33 -4.17 -11.68 11.06
CA GLN A 33 -5.05 -12.59 11.79
C GLN A 33 -6.33 -11.87 12.16
N LYS A 34 -7.48 -12.47 11.84
CA LYS A 34 -8.79 -11.98 12.26
C LYS A 34 -9.59 -13.16 12.79
N ASP A 35 -10.10 -13.02 14.01
CA ASP A 35 -10.91 -14.06 14.68
C ASP A 35 -10.20 -15.42 14.73
N GLY A 36 -8.91 -15.41 15.07
CA GLY A 36 -8.06 -16.61 15.13
C GLY A 36 -7.61 -17.16 13.78
N THR A 37 -8.21 -16.72 12.67
CA THR A 37 -7.91 -17.22 11.32
C THR A 37 -6.87 -16.34 10.63
N LYS A 38 -5.81 -16.96 10.08
CA LYS A 38 -4.85 -16.28 9.20
C LYS A 38 -5.52 -15.96 7.86
N LYS A 39 -5.50 -14.70 7.47
CA LYS A 39 -6.02 -14.19 6.20
C LYS A 39 -4.93 -13.38 5.51
N SER A 40 -5.08 -13.21 4.22
CA SER A 40 -4.18 -12.39 3.42
C SER A 40 -4.98 -11.45 2.55
N MET A 41 -4.46 -10.25 2.33
CA MET A 41 -5.06 -9.28 1.42
C MET A 41 -3.96 -8.53 0.68
N MET A 42 -4.30 -7.90 -0.44
CA MET A 42 -3.38 -6.99 -1.14
C MET A 42 -4.11 -5.74 -1.57
N TYR A 43 -3.37 -4.64 -1.73
CA TYR A 43 -3.87 -3.41 -2.30
C TYR A 43 -3.66 -3.41 -3.82
N VAL A 44 -4.63 -2.86 -4.54
CA VAL A 44 -4.60 -2.75 -6.01
C VAL A 44 -5.04 -1.34 -6.39
N GLY A 45 -4.28 -0.70 -7.29
CA GLY A 45 -4.60 0.61 -7.82
C GLY A 45 -5.35 0.46 -9.12
N LEU A 46 -6.58 0.97 -9.20
CA LEU A 46 -7.42 0.89 -10.38
C LEU A 46 -7.62 2.28 -10.97
N CYS A 47 -7.67 2.39 -12.29
CA CYS A 47 -7.92 3.65 -12.98
C CYS A 47 -8.75 3.48 -14.25
N ASP A 48 -9.45 4.55 -14.63
CA ASP A 48 -10.17 4.70 -15.89
C ASP A 48 -10.01 6.15 -16.38
N HIS A 49 -10.70 6.55 -17.45
CA HIS A 49 -10.62 7.93 -17.96
C HIS A 49 -11.17 8.99 -17.00
N SER A 50 -11.97 8.59 -16.00
CA SER A 50 -12.60 9.51 -15.05
C SER A 50 -11.76 9.74 -13.79
N GLY A 51 -10.90 8.79 -13.42
CA GLY A 51 -10.01 8.92 -12.27
C GLY A 51 -9.43 7.58 -11.80
N HIS A 52 -8.98 7.57 -10.54
CA HIS A 52 -8.34 6.42 -9.91
C HIS A 52 -9.07 5.99 -8.62
N ILE A 53 -8.98 4.73 -8.21
CA ILE A 53 -9.55 4.20 -6.96
C ILE A 53 -8.68 3.09 -6.39
N LYS A 54 -8.56 3.06 -5.07
CA LYS A 54 -7.88 1.98 -4.35
C LYS A 54 -8.83 0.81 -4.15
N ALA A 55 -8.33 -0.39 -4.39
CA ALA A 55 -9.03 -1.64 -4.14
C ALA A 55 -8.24 -2.54 -3.17
N ILE A 56 -8.95 -3.42 -2.49
CA ILE A 56 -8.40 -4.47 -1.63
C ILE A 56 -8.87 -5.81 -2.17
N LEU A 57 -7.92 -6.64 -2.59
CA LEU A 57 -8.17 -8.02 -2.96
C LEU A 57 -8.02 -8.92 -1.73
N TYR A 58 -9.13 -9.54 -1.32
CA TYR A 58 -9.18 -10.52 -0.24
C TYR A 58 -9.02 -11.96 -0.72
N ASP A 59 -9.28 -12.21 -2.01
CA ASP A 59 -9.18 -13.53 -2.61
C ASP A 59 -7.94 -13.61 -3.51
N LEU A 60 -6.81 -14.01 -2.93
CA LEU A 60 -5.54 -14.13 -3.64
C LEU A 60 -5.52 -15.23 -4.70
N ALA A 61 -6.53 -16.10 -4.77
CA ALA A 61 -6.65 -17.05 -5.89
C ALA A 61 -6.86 -16.35 -7.25
N LYS A 62 -7.20 -15.05 -7.24
CA LYS A 62 -7.39 -14.21 -8.44
C LYS A 62 -6.17 -13.36 -8.80
N LEU A 63 -5.02 -13.60 -8.15
CA LEU A 63 -3.80 -12.81 -8.34
C LEU A 63 -3.30 -12.83 -9.78
N ASP A 64 -3.46 -13.96 -10.47
CA ASP A 64 -3.15 -14.16 -11.89
C ASP A 64 -3.90 -13.20 -12.83
N LYS A 65 -5.07 -12.73 -12.40
CA LYS A 65 -5.90 -11.76 -13.12
C LYS A 65 -5.55 -10.31 -12.79
N ILE A 66 -4.75 -10.08 -11.74
CA ILE A 66 -4.30 -8.76 -11.30
C ILE A 66 -2.87 -8.53 -11.80
N THR A 67 -2.75 -8.23 -13.09
CA THR A 67 -1.46 -7.91 -13.71
C THR A 67 -1.37 -6.40 -13.95
N ASN A 68 -0.24 -5.80 -13.62
CA ASN A 68 -0.02 -4.37 -13.85
C ASN A 68 -0.20 -4.01 -15.33
N LEU A 69 -0.75 -2.83 -15.58
CA LEU A 69 -1.06 -2.24 -16.88
C LEU A 69 -2.00 -3.08 -17.77
N THR A 70 -2.78 -3.98 -17.16
CA THR A 70 -3.82 -4.73 -17.89
C THR A 70 -5.21 -4.13 -17.69
N THR A 71 -5.99 -4.12 -18.76
CA THR A 71 -7.38 -3.70 -18.71
C THR A 71 -8.27 -4.87 -18.34
N VAL A 72 -9.10 -4.67 -17.32
CA VAL A 72 -10.01 -5.67 -16.78
C VAL A 72 -11.43 -5.13 -16.64
N ILE A 73 -12.36 -6.07 -16.64
CA ILE A 73 -13.74 -5.87 -16.24
C ILE A 73 -13.94 -6.53 -14.89
N ILE A 74 -14.39 -5.76 -13.91
CA ILE A 74 -14.68 -6.20 -12.54
C ILE A 74 -16.20 -6.16 -12.31
N LYS A 75 -16.75 -7.25 -11.78
CA LYS A 75 -18.17 -7.39 -11.39
C LYS A 75 -18.27 -7.90 -9.96
N ASN A 76 -19.41 -7.65 -9.29
CA ASN A 76 -19.70 -8.11 -7.92
C ASN A 76 -18.64 -7.63 -6.91
N PHE A 77 -18.29 -6.34 -6.97
CA PHE A 77 -17.42 -5.70 -5.99
C PHE A 77 -18.26 -4.97 -4.93
N ILE A 78 -17.66 -4.70 -3.78
CA ILE A 78 -18.29 -3.93 -2.71
C ILE A 78 -17.57 -2.59 -2.60
N LEU A 79 -18.29 -1.48 -2.69
CA LEU A 79 -17.73 -0.18 -2.34
C LEU A 79 -17.93 0.05 -0.85
N ARG A 80 -16.84 0.35 -0.16
CA ARG A 80 -16.86 0.73 1.25
C ARG A 80 -17.11 2.23 1.41
N LEU A 81 -17.43 2.61 2.64
CA LEU A 81 -17.68 4.01 3.02
C LEU A 81 -16.44 4.90 2.86
N ASP A 82 -15.24 4.33 2.93
CA ASP A 82 -13.96 5.01 2.70
C ASP A 82 -13.59 5.14 1.21
N HIS A 83 -14.56 4.88 0.31
CA HIS A 83 -14.37 4.85 -1.14
C HIS A 83 -13.33 3.83 -1.63
N THR A 84 -13.07 2.78 -0.84
CA THR A 84 -12.23 1.64 -1.24
C THR A 84 -13.09 0.52 -1.82
N LEU A 85 -12.61 -0.11 -2.89
CA LEU A 85 -13.26 -1.29 -3.47
C LEU A 85 -12.78 -2.58 -2.79
N ALA A 86 -13.70 -3.39 -2.26
CA ALA A 86 -13.38 -4.73 -1.78
C ALA A 86 -13.68 -5.77 -2.87
N LEU A 87 -12.64 -6.49 -3.28
CA LEU A 87 -12.68 -7.60 -4.22
C LEU A 87 -12.64 -8.91 -3.43
N THR A 88 -13.77 -9.62 -3.39
CA THR A 88 -13.97 -10.82 -2.57
C THR A 88 -13.98 -12.08 -3.43
N THR A 89 -14.29 -13.22 -2.81
CA THR A 89 -14.50 -14.49 -3.50
C THR A 89 -15.60 -14.41 -4.57
N GLN A 90 -16.64 -13.59 -4.36
CA GLN A 90 -17.75 -13.42 -5.29
C GLN A 90 -17.43 -12.49 -6.48
N THR A 91 -16.38 -11.68 -6.36
CA THR A 91 -15.95 -10.74 -7.40
C THR A 91 -15.46 -11.49 -8.62
N LYS A 92 -15.93 -11.11 -9.81
CA LYS A 92 -15.49 -11.69 -11.08
C LYS A 92 -14.62 -10.68 -11.83
N ILE A 93 -13.47 -11.16 -12.33
CA ILE A 93 -12.49 -10.35 -13.05
C ILE A 93 -12.24 -11.00 -14.40
N PHE A 94 -12.34 -10.22 -15.47
CA PHE A 94 -12.14 -10.66 -16.85
C PHE A 94 -11.17 -9.71 -17.55
N LYS A 95 -10.18 -10.25 -18.28
CA LYS A 95 -9.34 -9.42 -19.16
C LYS A 95 -10.19 -8.94 -20.34
N THR A 96 -9.94 -7.74 -20.82
CA THR A 96 -10.67 -7.15 -21.95
C THR A 96 -9.72 -6.38 -22.86
N ALA A 97 -10.26 -5.79 -23.93
CA ALA A 97 -9.49 -4.97 -24.85
C ALA A 97 -8.76 -3.84 -24.10
N PRO A 98 -7.52 -3.51 -24.49
CA PRO A 98 -6.74 -2.46 -23.87
C PRO A 98 -7.51 -1.13 -23.80
N LEU A 99 -7.28 -0.39 -22.72
CA LEU A 99 -7.76 0.96 -22.51
C LEU A 99 -6.54 1.86 -22.35
N GLU A 100 -6.35 2.77 -23.29
CA GLU A 100 -5.27 3.75 -23.24
C GLU A 100 -5.65 4.87 -22.28
N LEU A 101 -4.80 5.11 -21.28
CA LEU A 101 -5.01 6.13 -20.26
C LEU A 101 -3.80 7.05 -20.20
N PRO A 102 -4.00 8.35 -19.92
CA PRO A 102 -2.89 9.26 -19.66
C PRO A 102 -2.04 8.81 -18.46
N ASP A 103 -0.72 9.00 -18.55
CA ASP A 103 0.24 8.58 -17.53
C ASP A 103 -0.02 9.20 -16.15
N HIS A 104 -0.57 10.42 -16.09
CA HIS A 104 -0.87 11.09 -14.82
C HIS A 104 -1.89 10.30 -13.98
N ILE A 105 -2.92 9.72 -14.60
CA ILE A 105 -3.94 8.93 -13.88
C ILE A 105 -3.35 7.62 -13.38
N ILE A 106 -2.50 6.98 -14.19
CA ILE A 106 -1.78 5.75 -13.81
C ILE A 106 -0.85 6.02 -12.62
N THR A 107 -0.19 7.18 -12.63
CA THR A 107 0.72 7.62 -11.55
C THR A 107 -0.04 7.87 -10.25
N GLU A 108 -1.18 8.57 -10.30
CA GLU A 108 -2.03 8.78 -9.14
C GLU A 108 -2.57 7.47 -8.55
N ALA A 109 -3.03 6.56 -9.41
CA ALA A 109 -3.48 5.24 -9.00
C ALA A 109 -2.35 4.44 -8.33
N THR A 110 -1.13 4.55 -8.87
CA THR A 110 0.07 3.94 -8.28
C THR A 110 0.36 4.52 -6.90
N ASN A 111 0.36 5.85 -6.78
CA ASN A 111 0.60 6.57 -5.52
C ASN A 111 -0.45 6.26 -4.44
N SER A 112 -1.68 5.91 -4.82
CA SER A 112 -2.73 5.49 -3.87
C SER A 112 -2.41 4.16 -3.15
N VAL A 113 -1.62 3.30 -3.79
CA VAL A 113 -1.19 2.00 -3.27
C VAL A 113 0.19 2.10 -2.62
N HIS A 114 1.11 2.78 -3.29
CA HIS A 114 2.48 3.02 -2.85
C HIS A 114 2.69 4.53 -2.70
N PRO A 115 2.33 5.12 -1.55
CA PRO A 115 2.52 6.54 -1.32
C PRO A 115 3.99 6.92 -1.52
N PRO A 116 4.29 8.03 -2.20
CA PRO A 116 5.66 8.50 -2.33
C PRO A 116 6.26 8.76 -0.95
N THR A 117 7.55 8.45 -0.80
CA THR A 117 8.26 8.73 0.46
C THR A 117 8.26 10.24 0.70
N PRO A 118 7.81 10.70 1.89
CA PRO A 118 7.83 12.13 2.17
C PRO A 118 9.28 12.65 2.19
N PRO A 119 9.49 13.93 1.86
CA PRO A 119 10.81 14.53 1.95
C PRO A 119 11.36 14.40 3.37
N PRO A 120 12.67 14.14 3.55
CA PRO A 120 13.26 14.00 4.88
C PRO A 120 13.09 15.29 5.68
N GLN A 121 12.64 15.15 6.92
CA GLN A 121 12.51 16.25 7.88
C GLN A 121 13.62 16.17 8.93
N PRO A 122 14.01 17.32 9.52
CA PRO A 122 14.96 17.34 10.64
C PRO A 122 14.43 16.55 11.85
N ILE A 123 15.32 15.87 12.57
CA ILE A 123 14.94 15.01 13.71
C ILE A 123 14.20 15.81 14.80
N LYS A 124 14.56 17.07 14.99
CA LYS A 124 13.90 17.98 15.93
C LYS A 124 12.39 18.09 15.68
N THR A 125 11.99 18.19 14.41
CA THR A 125 10.59 18.32 13.99
C THR A 125 9.83 17.01 14.12
N VAL A 126 10.51 15.88 13.91
CA VAL A 126 9.91 14.55 14.05
C VAL A 126 9.59 14.24 15.52
N LYS A 127 10.43 14.65 16.47
CA LYS A 127 10.13 14.47 17.92
C LYS A 127 8.86 15.19 18.37
N THR A 128 8.51 16.28 17.71
CA THR A 128 7.30 17.07 18.00
C THR A 128 6.12 16.67 17.11
N SER A 129 6.28 15.67 16.23
CA SER A 129 5.23 15.24 15.32
C SER A 129 4.09 14.54 16.07
N PRO A 130 2.83 14.68 15.61
CA PRO A 130 1.72 13.95 16.20
C PRO A 130 1.93 12.43 16.13
N ILE A 131 1.46 11.73 17.16
CA ILE A 131 1.55 10.27 17.24
C ILE A 131 0.87 9.63 16.01
N LYS A 132 1.48 8.57 15.46
CA LYS A 132 1.05 7.85 14.24
C LYS A 132 1.10 8.66 12.93
N THR A 133 1.96 9.68 12.85
CA THR A 133 2.26 10.34 11.58
C THR A 133 3.39 9.63 10.83
N THR A 134 3.23 9.48 9.51
CA THR A 134 4.32 8.98 8.64
C THR A 134 5.29 10.12 8.40
N THR A 135 6.54 9.95 8.84
CA THR A 135 7.61 10.93 8.66
C THR A 135 8.81 10.27 8.00
N SER A 136 9.62 11.07 7.30
CA SER A 136 10.87 10.63 6.70
C SER A 136 12.01 11.37 7.39
N VAL A 137 13.10 10.66 7.70
CA VAL A 137 14.28 11.21 8.39
C VAL A 137 15.52 10.78 7.63
N LYS A 138 16.47 11.70 7.47
CA LYS A 138 17.80 11.41 6.94
C LYS A 138 18.83 11.57 8.05
N GLY A 139 19.72 10.60 8.19
CA GLY A 139 20.80 10.66 9.17
C GLY A 139 21.76 9.49 9.05
N SER A 140 22.75 9.45 9.93
CA SER A 140 23.73 8.37 10.04
C SER A 140 23.33 7.41 11.16
N VAL A 141 23.45 6.11 10.90
CA VAL A 141 23.23 5.08 11.92
C VAL A 141 24.40 5.11 12.89
N LYS A 142 24.15 5.42 14.17
CA LYS A 142 25.19 5.46 15.21
C LYS A 142 25.22 4.20 16.06
N GLN A 143 24.06 3.57 16.28
CA GLN A 143 23.96 2.37 17.09
C GLN A 143 22.84 1.48 16.57
N VAL A 144 23.16 0.21 16.36
CA VAL A 144 22.20 -0.86 16.09
C VAL A 144 22.22 -1.76 17.31
N HIS A 145 21.10 -1.82 18.05
CA HIS A 145 21.00 -2.83 19.10
C HIS A 145 20.71 -4.19 18.45
N LEU A 146 21.39 -5.23 18.95
CA LEU A 146 21.13 -6.61 18.56
C LEU A 146 19.63 -6.92 18.74
N PRO A 147 19.03 -7.70 17.83
CA PRO A 147 17.62 -8.06 17.93
C PRO A 147 17.39 -8.75 19.28
N HIS A 148 16.55 -8.15 20.11
CA HIS A 148 16.01 -8.88 21.25
C HIS A 148 14.92 -9.79 20.72
N PHE A 149 15.13 -11.11 20.83
CA PHE A 149 14.08 -12.10 20.65
C PHE A 149 13.09 -11.99 21.80
N LEU A 150 12.25 -10.96 21.78
CA LEU A 150 11.07 -10.93 22.63
C LEU A 150 10.11 -11.94 22.03
N LEU A 151 10.01 -13.14 22.61
CA LEU A 151 8.92 -14.06 22.30
C LEU A 151 7.61 -13.33 22.57
N PRO A 152 6.85 -12.93 21.54
CA PRO A 152 5.56 -12.33 21.80
C PRO A 152 4.66 -13.46 22.34
N ARG A 153 3.91 -13.20 23.42
CA ARG A 153 2.80 -14.07 23.85
C ARG A 153 1.72 -14.25 22.76
N ILE A 154 1.85 -13.55 21.63
CA ILE A 154 1.02 -13.65 20.43
C ILE A 154 1.93 -14.06 19.28
N ILE A 155 1.81 -15.31 18.84
CA ILE A 155 2.75 -16.02 17.97
C ILE A 155 2.96 -15.31 16.62
N GLY A 156 4.19 -14.83 16.41
CA GLY A 156 4.76 -14.38 15.13
C GLY A 156 6.21 -13.95 15.35
N PHE A 157 7.16 -14.55 14.63
CA PHE A 157 8.56 -14.10 14.66
C PHE A 157 8.66 -12.77 13.94
N ASP A 158 8.92 -11.70 14.69
CA ASP A 158 9.24 -10.39 14.14
C ASP A 158 10.63 -10.01 14.69
N GLU A 159 11.61 -9.85 13.79
CA GLU A 159 12.95 -9.39 14.17
C GLU A 159 12.89 -7.90 14.51
N ASN A 160 12.48 -7.59 15.74
CA ASN A 160 12.46 -6.22 16.22
C ASN A 160 13.89 -5.73 16.45
N ARG A 161 14.31 -4.73 15.68
CA ARG A 161 15.62 -4.06 15.86
C ARG A 161 15.40 -2.62 16.28
N ASN A 162 16.11 -2.20 17.32
CA ASN A 162 16.19 -0.80 17.71
C ASN A 162 17.38 -0.16 17.02
N LEU A 163 17.12 0.89 16.26
CA LEU A 163 18.13 1.61 15.49
C LEU A 163 18.16 3.07 15.93
N SER A 164 19.34 3.58 16.26
CA SER A 164 19.55 5.00 16.58
C SER A 164 20.11 5.73 15.36
N ILE A 165 19.34 6.69 14.84
CA ILE A 165 19.72 7.57 13.73
C ILE A 165 20.05 8.94 14.31
N CYS A 166 21.20 9.51 13.93
CA CYS A 166 21.56 10.87 14.27
C CYS A 166 21.72 11.75 13.02
N ASP A 167 21.30 13.01 13.09
CA ASP A 167 21.48 13.99 12.02
C ASP A 167 22.83 14.73 12.15
N SER A 168 23.10 15.65 11.22
CA SER A 168 24.30 16.49 11.23
C SER A 168 24.34 17.49 12.40
N MET A 169 23.24 17.66 13.14
CA MET A 169 23.15 18.51 14.32
C MET A 169 23.35 17.71 15.63
N SER A 170 23.83 16.46 15.53
CA SER A 170 24.02 15.54 16.64
C SER A 170 22.74 15.19 17.41
N MET A 171 21.56 15.43 16.81
CA MET A 171 20.28 15.02 17.38
C MET A 171 20.00 13.58 16.99
N CYS A 172 19.63 12.75 17.95
CA CYS A 172 19.36 11.33 17.69
C CYS A 172 17.90 10.95 17.97
N VAL A 173 17.39 9.99 17.20
CA VAL A 173 16.10 9.34 17.38
C VAL A 173 16.26 7.82 17.33
N SER A 174 15.60 7.13 18.26
CA SER A 174 15.51 5.67 18.27
C SER A 174 14.28 5.25 17.49
N MET A 175 14.47 4.42 16.47
CA MET A 175 13.42 3.83 15.67
C MET A 175 13.32 2.34 15.97
N TYR A 176 12.08 1.88 16.15
CA TYR A 176 11.74 0.46 16.18
C TYR A 176 11.51 0.02 14.73
N VAL A 177 12.35 -0.89 14.25
CA VAL A 177 12.22 -1.42 12.89
C VAL A 177 11.58 -2.79 12.97
N CYS A 178 10.37 -2.89 12.41
CA CYS A 178 9.70 -4.13 12.04
C CYS A 178 9.94 -4.32 10.53
N GLY A 179 10.38 -5.51 10.11
CA GLY A 179 11.16 -5.70 8.90
C GLY A 179 10.48 -5.31 7.57
N CYS A 180 11.03 -4.29 6.90
CA CYS A 180 11.11 -4.13 5.43
C CYS A 180 12.14 -3.04 5.10
N PHE A 181 13.42 -3.42 4.91
CA PHE A 181 14.43 -2.51 4.38
C PHE A 181 14.42 -2.55 2.85
N HIS A 182 14.10 -1.42 2.21
CA HIS A 182 14.50 -1.19 0.82
C HIS A 182 15.91 -0.61 0.81
N LYS A 183 16.88 -1.41 0.40
CA LYS A 183 18.28 -0.99 0.24
C LYS A 183 18.36 -0.10 -1.00
N TYR A 184 18.30 1.22 -0.83
CA TYR A 184 18.67 2.14 -1.90
C TYR A 184 20.18 2.13 -2.06
N GLY A 185 20.67 1.26 -2.94
CA GLY A 185 22.06 1.26 -3.38
C GLY A 185 22.34 2.54 -4.14
N GLY A 186 23.07 3.47 -3.52
CA GLY A 186 23.72 4.54 -4.25
C GLY A 186 24.73 3.93 -5.22
N GLN A 187 24.48 4.07 -6.51
CA GLN A 187 25.52 3.89 -7.51
C GLN A 187 26.61 4.92 -7.21
N HIS A 188 27.78 4.42 -6.83
CA HIS A 188 29.02 5.14 -7.04
C HIS A 188 29.15 5.36 -8.55
N VAL A 189 29.12 6.62 -8.97
CA VAL A 189 29.63 7.03 -10.27
C VAL A 189 30.99 7.67 -9.99
N ALA A 190 32.01 7.02 -10.59
CA ALA A 190 33.44 7.33 -10.73
C ALA A 190 34.03 8.47 -9.87
#